data_AF-A0A0D7B0X3-F1
#
_entry.id   AF-A0A0D7B0X3-F1
#
_cell.length_a   1.000
_cell.length_b   1.000
_cell.length_c   1.000
_cell.angle_alpha   90.00
_cell.angle_beta   90.00
_cell.angle_gamma   90.00
#
_symmetry.space_group_name_H-M   'P 1'
#
loop_
_entity.id
_entity.type
_entity.pdbx_description
1 polymer ?
#
loop_
_entity_poly.entity_id
_entity_poly.type
_entity_poly.pdbx_seq_one_letter_code
_entity_poly.pdbx_strand_id
1 'polypeptide(L)'
;MRISSFAGQTAFFLSDPKALQYVMNEKVNDFPKGGDNDLFGTALLGQGLTVVSGRTHLRQRRVLTPAFATSMTRSWAEIFQDHGAKMVERIKARTEENPTVNIIEWTIKYALDVLGFSGFRHQFGAVDGADVPVTRELRDALGSAATKLTLFVASISYWEHHQGGI
;
A
#
# COMPACT_ATOMS: atom_id res chain seq x y z
N MET A 1 -13.75 -14.96 -15.78
CA MET A 1 -14.15 -16.11 -14.91
C MET A 1 -14.85 -15.56 -13.68
N ARG A 2 -15.99 -16.12 -13.23
CA ARG A 2 -16.61 -15.72 -11.95
C ARG A 2 -15.90 -16.48 -10.83
N ILE A 3 -15.49 -15.76 -9.79
CA ILE A 3 -14.89 -16.34 -8.59
C ILE A 3 -15.73 -15.93 -7.38
N SER A 4 -15.77 -16.79 -6.36
CA SER A 4 -16.25 -16.33 -5.06
C SER A 4 -15.25 -15.33 -4.53
N SER A 5 -15.71 -14.10 -4.30
CA SER A 5 -14.97 -13.08 -3.59
C SER A 5 -15.12 -13.31 -2.09
N PHE A 6 -14.63 -12.35 -1.31
CA PHE A 6 -14.88 -12.25 0.11
C PHE A 6 -16.40 -12.11 0.40
N ALA A 7 -16.83 -12.56 1.58
CA ALA A 7 -18.24 -12.53 2.04
C ALA A 7 -19.28 -13.36 1.26
N GLY A 8 -18.90 -14.16 0.27
CA GLY A 8 -19.86 -14.79 -0.64
C GLY A 8 -20.32 -13.88 -1.79
N GLN A 9 -19.72 -12.69 -1.92
CA GLN A 9 -19.93 -11.85 -3.10
C GLN A 9 -19.35 -12.52 -4.34
N THR A 10 -19.98 -12.31 -5.50
CA THR A 10 -19.39 -12.75 -6.77
C THR A 10 -18.42 -11.69 -7.29
N ALA A 11 -17.14 -12.05 -7.48
CA ALA A 11 -16.18 -11.24 -8.20
C ALA A 11 -15.90 -11.78 -9.60
N PHE A 12 -15.41 -10.89 -10.47
CA PHE A 12 -14.94 -11.27 -11.80
C PHE A 12 -13.41 -11.26 -11.81
N PHE A 13 -12.83 -12.42 -12.15
CA PHE A 13 -11.44 -12.52 -12.48
C PHE A 13 -11.25 -12.10 -13.95
N LEU A 14 -10.56 -10.98 -14.14
CA LEU A 14 -10.20 -10.40 -15.42
C LEU A 14 -8.70 -10.64 -15.68
N SER A 15 -8.39 -11.34 -16.76
CA SER A 15 -7.02 -11.65 -17.19
C SER A 15 -6.76 -11.33 -18.66
N ASP A 16 -7.76 -10.81 -19.38
CA ASP A 16 -7.61 -10.37 -20.77
C ASP A 16 -7.10 -8.91 -20.81
N PRO A 17 -6.00 -8.61 -21.54
CA PRO A 17 -5.44 -7.26 -21.61
C PRO A 17 -6.42 -6.20 -22.13
N LYS A 18 -7.28 -6.54 -23.11
CA LYS A 18 -8.27 -5.58 -23.64
C LYS A 18 -9.35 -5.29 -22.62
N ALA A 19 -9.83 -6.31 -21.91
CA ALA A 19 -10.77 -6.13 -20.81
C ALA A 19 -10.17 -5.28 -19.68
N LEU A 20 -8.89 -5.49 -19.33
CA LEU A 20 -8.19 -4.66 -18.35
C LEU A 20 -8.07 -3.21 -18.81
N GLN A 21 -7.69 -2.97 -20.07
CA GLN A 21 -7.64 -1.62 -20.64
C GLN A 21 -9.01 -0.93 -20.60
N TYR A 22 -10.07 -1.65 -20.96
CA TYR A 22 -11.44 -1.14 -20.93
C TYR A 22 -11.84 -0.68 -19.52
N VAL A 23 -11.61 -1.53 -18.52
CA VAL A 23 -11.97 -1.25 -17.12
C VAL A 23 -11.07 -0.19 -16.49
N MET A 24 -9.76 -0.28 -16.68
CA MET A 24 -8.78 0.56 -15.98
C MET A 24 -8.49 1.91 -16.64
N ASN A 25 -8.80 2.09 -17.94
CA ASN A 25 -8.49 3.32 -18.68
C ASN A 25 -9.70 3.94 -19.38
N GLU A 26 -10.50 3.15 -20.10
CA GLU A 26 -11.59 3.70 -20.92
C GLU A 26 -12.82 4.05 -20.08
N LYS A 27 -13.18 3.17 -19.13
CA LYS A 27 -14.41 3.27 -18.33
C LYS A 27 -14.14 3.42 -16.83
N VAL A 28 -13.09 4.14 -16.46
CA VAL A 28 -12.67 4.32 -15.05
C VAL A 28 -13.78 4.82 -14.13
N ASN A 29 -14.66 5.70 -14.62
CA ASN A 29 -15.75 6.23 -13.81
C ASN A 29 -16.90 5.23 -13.61
N ASP A 30 -17.04 4.25 -14.50
CA ASP A 30 -18.06 3.20 -14.42
C ASP A 30 -17.62 2.06 -13.47
N PHE A 31 -16.31 1.98 -13.18
CA PHE A 31 -15.69 0.97 -12.31
C PHE A 31 -14.96 1.63 -11.12
N PRO A 32 -15.68 2.13 -10.10
CA PRO A 32 -15.05 2.70 -8.91
C PRO A 32 -14.26 1.64 -8.12
N LYS A 33 -13.33 2.10 -7.28
CA LYS A 33 -12.61 1.25 -6.33
C LYS A 33 -13.65 0.60 -5.41
N GLY A 34 -13.79 -0.73 -5.47
CA GLY A 34 -14.86 -1.45 -4.76
C GLY A 34 -14.90 -1.19 -3.26
N GLY A 35 -16.06 -1.43 -2.61
CA GLY A 35 -16.33 -1.05 -1.22
C GLY A 35 -15.30 -1.56 -0.20
N ASP A 36 -14.71 -2.75 -0.43
CA ASP A 36 -13.66 -3.30 0.42
C ASP A 36 -12.39 -2.43 0.43
N ASN A 37 -12.02 -1.84 -0.72
CA ASN A 37 -10.87 -0.95 -0.83
C ASN A 37 -11.13 0.39 -0.12
N ASP A 38 -12.37 0.87 -0.15
CA ASP A 38 -12.78 2.11 0.51
C ASP A 38 -12.71 1.95 2.04
N LEU A 39 -13.23 0.85 2.57
CA LEU A 39 -13.21 0.56 4.00
C LEU A 39 -11.78 0.32 4.52
N PHE A 40 -11.03 -0.56 3.85
CA PHE A 40 -9.65 -0.87 4.24
C PHE A 40 -8.76 0.37 4.13
N GLY A 41 -8.86 1.08 3.00
CA GLY A 41 -8.08 2.29 2.77
C GLY A 41 -8.44 3.41 3.74
N THR A 42 -9.73 3.60 4.07
CA THR A 42 -10.16 4.60 5.05
C THR A 42 -9.63 4.27 6.45
N ALA A 43 -9.63 3.00 6.84
CA ALA A 43 -9.13 2.57 8.14
C ALA A 43 -7.62 2.78 8.33
N LEU A 44 -6.84 2.69 7.24
CA LEU A 44 -5.38 2.84 7.26
C LEU A 44 -4.91 4.27 6.96
N LEU A 45 -5.43 4.87 5.90
CA LEU A 45 -4.92 6.10 5.29
C LEU A 45 -5.92 7.26 5.36
N GLY A 46 -7.12 7.03 5.89
CA GLY A 46 -8.21 7.99 5.89
C GLY A 46 -8.71 8.30 4.47
N GLN A 47 -9.32 9.49 4.30
CA GLN A 47 -9.87 9.96 3.02
C GLN A 47 -8.77 10.49 2.07
N GLY A 48 -7.76 9.64 1.81
CA GLY A 48 -6.62 9.89 0.95
C GLY A 48 -6.84 9.44 -0.50
N LEU A 49 -5.82 9.63 -1.33
CA LEU A 49 -5.88 9.39 -2.78
C LEU A 49 -6.20 7.93 -3.15
N THR A 50 -5.84 6.98 -2.28
CA THR A 50 -6.14 5.55 -2.46
C THR A 50 -7.62 5.25 -2.30
N VAL A 51 -8.36 6.08 -1.55
CA VAL A 51 -9.75 5.87 -1.14
C VAL A 51 -10.70 6.70 -1.99
N VAL A 52 -10.48 8.01 -2.06
CA VAL A 52 -11.42 8.91 -2.74
C VAL A 52 -11.49 8.64 -4.25
N SER A 53 -12.64 8.96 -4.84
CA SER A 53 -12.92 8.85 -6.27
C SER A 53 -13.48 10.16 -6.84
N GLY A 54 -13.57 10.24 -8.18
CA GLY A 54 -14.17 11.38 -8.89
C GLY A 54 -13.43 12.72 -8.66
N ARG A 55 -14.18 13.81 -8.47
CA ARG A 55 -13.64 15.18 -8.41
C ARG A 55 -12.66 15.39 -7.25
N THR A 56 -12.92 14.78 -6.09
CA THR A 56 -12.04 14.89 -4.92
C THR A 56 -10.70 14.22 -5.19
N HIS A 57 -10.72 13.03 -5.81
CA HIS A 57 -9.52 12.32 -6.24
C HIS A 57 -8.71 13.13 -7.25
N LEU A 58 -9.37 13.69 -8.28
CA LEU A 58 -8.71 14.54 -9.28
C LEU A 58 -8.05 15.77 -8.63
N ARG A 59 -8.73 16.41 -7.66
CA ARG A 59 -8.19 17.54 -6.92
C ARG A 59 -6.96 17.16 -6.11
N GLN A 60 -7.03 16.09 -5.30
CA GLN A 60 -5.89 15.60 -4.52
C GLN A 60 -4.71 15.21 -5.42
N ARG A 61 -4.98 14.48 -6.51
CA ARG A 61 -3.95 14.08 -7.49
C ARG A 61 -3.27 15.29 -8.11
N ARG A 62 -4.04 16.32 -8.49
CA ARG A 62 -3.49 17.55 -9.09
C ARG A 62 -2.52 18.25 -8.15
N VAL A 63 -2.81 18.28 -6.85
CA VAL A 63 -1.92 18.88 -5.83
C VAL A 63 -0.65 18.05 -5.63
N LEU A 64 -0.74 16.72 -5.67
CA LEU A 64 0.40 15.83 -5.44
C LEU A 64 1.30 15.60 -6.66
N THR A 65 0.75 15.66 -7.87
CA THR A 65 1.48 15.34 -9.12
C THR A 65 2.80 16.11 -9.29
N PRO A 66 2.91 17.42 -8.94
CA PRO A 66 4.17 18.16 -9.04
C PRO A 66 5.32 17.57 -8.21
N ALA A 67 5.02 16.92 -7.07
CA ALA A 67 6.04 16.25 -6.26
C ALA A 67 6.71 15.09 -7.02
N PHE A 68 6.04 14.53 -8.02
CA PHE A 68 6.52 13.43 -8.87
C PHE A 68 6.98 13.92 -10.25
N ALA A 69 7.26 15.22 -10.42
CA ALA A 69 7.83 15.75 -11.65
C ALA A 69 9.24 15.19 -11.90
N THR A 70 9.67 15.13 -13.16
CA THR A 70 10.97 14.56 -13.57
C THR A 70 12.17 15.17 -12.83
N SER A 71 12.11 16.46 -12.50
CA SER A 71 13.14 17.13 -11.70
C SER A 71 13.25 16.55 -10.30
N MET A 72 12.13 16.24 -9.65
CA MET A 72 12.10 15.62 -8.31
C MET A 72 12.49 14.15 -8.36
N THR A 73 12.06 13.42 -9.38
CA THR A 73 12.48 12.02 -9.57
C THR A 73 14.00 11.89 -9.67
N ARG A 74 14.68 12.84 -10.32
CA ARG A 74 16.15 12.84 -10.38
C ARG A 74 16.78 13.05 -9.00
N SER A 75 16.28 14.01 -8.23
CA SER A 75 16.75 14.25 -6.85
C SER A 75 16.52 13.03 -5.95
N TRP A 76 15.38 12.35 -6.09
CA TRP A 76 15.12 11.12 -5.36
C TRP A 76 16.02 9.97 -5.77
N ALA A 77 16.38 9.87 -7.05
CA ALA A 77 17.28 8.81 -7.52
C ALA A 77 18.64 8.86 -6.81
N GLU A 78 19.18 10.06 -6.56
CA GLU A 78 20.41 10.24 -5.77
C GLU A 78 20.23 9.74 -4.33
N ILE A 79 19.13 10.12 -3.67
CA ILE A 79 18.78 9.64 -2.32
C ILE A 79 18.69 8.11 -2.28
N PHE A 80 18.06 7.51 -3.29
CA PHE A 80 17.84 6.07 -3.37
C PHE A 80 19.17 5.33 -3.55
N GLN A 81 20.08 5.88 -4.36
CA GLN A 81 21.43 5.33 -4.55
C GLN A 81 22.24 5.39 -3.26
N ASP A 82 22.24 6.52 -2.56
CA ASP A 82 22.97 6.68 -1.30
C ASP A 82 22.49 5.69 -0.24
N HIS A 83 21.17 5.57 -0.04
CA HIS A 83 20.60 4.61 0.91
C HIS A 83 20.80 3.16 0.45
N GLY A 84 20.82 2.91 -0.85
CA GLY A 84 21.06 1.59 -1.43
C GLY A 84 22.49 1.12 -1.21
N ALA A 85 23.46 2.00 -1.44
CA ALA A 85 24.87 1.76 -1.14
C ALA A 85 25.07 1.45 0.35
N LYS A 86 24.43 2.24 1.22
CA LYS A 86 24.45 2.03 2.67
C LYS A 86 23.83 0.68 3.08
N MET A 87 22.70 0.29 2.49
CA MET A 87 22.10 -1.03 2.75
C MET A 87 23.06 -2.16 2.38
N VAL A 88 23.71 -2.07 1.20
CA VAL A 88 24.68 -3.08 0.75
C VAL A 88 25.88 -3.16 1.70
N GLU A 89 26.41 -2.02 2.15
CA GLU A 89 27.51 -1.97 3.12
C GLU A 89 27.13 -2.67 4.43
N ARG A 90 25.95 -2.37 4.99
CA ARG A 90 25.46 -2.99 6.22
C ARG A 90 25.20 -4.49 6.08
N ILE A 91 24.65 -4.91 4.95
CA ILE A 91 24.46 -6.34 4.66
C ILE A 91 25.81 -7.05 4.61
N LYS A 92 26.81 -6.49 3.92
CA LYS A 92 28.16 -7.06 3.83
C LYS A 92 28.78 -7.24 5.21
N ALA A 93 28.76 -6.20 6.04
CA ALA A 93 29.28 -6.27 7.40
C ALA A 93 28.57 -7.36 8.21
N ARG A 94 27.24 -7.47 8.11
CA ARG A 94 26.48 -8.52 8.82
C ARG A 94 26.78 -9.93 8.31
N THR A 95 27.09 -10.09 7.02
CA THR A 95 27.44 -11.39 6.46
C THR A 95 28.78 -11.94 6.95
N GLU A 96 29.64 -11.09 7.52
CA GLU A 96 30.87 -11.54 8.19
C GLU A 96 30.58 -12.34 9.45
N GLU A 97 29.50 -11.98 10.18
CA GLU A 97 29.07 -12.66 11.41
C GLU A 97 28.06 -13.79 11.14
N ASN A 98 27.13 -13.58 10.19
CA ASN A 98 26.11 -14.56 9.83
C ASN A 98 25.92 -14.60 8.31
N PRO A 99 26.24 -15.72 7.63
CA PRO A 99 26.21 -15.80 6.18
C PRO A 99 24.79 -15.71 5.57
N THR A 100 23.74 -15.81 6.39
CA THR A 100 22.35 -15.78 5.92
C THR A 100 21.69 -14.46 6.27
N VAL A 101 21.03 -13.86 5.27
CA VAL A 101 20.36 -12.58 5.40
C VAL A 101 18.92 -12.66 4.88
N ASN A 102 17.97 -12.13 5.65
CA ASN A 102 16.59 -11.96 5.22
C ASN A 102 16.44 -10.67 4.38
N ILE A 103 16.45 -10.80 3.06
CA ILE A 103 16.38 -9.64 2.16
C ILE A 103 15.05 -8.87 2.25
N ILE A 104 13.95 -9.53 2.65
CA ILE A 104 12.65 -8.87 2.81
C ILE A 104 12.73 -7.84 3.93
N GLU A 105 13.33 -8.21 5.06
CA GLU A 105 13.53 -7.31 6.21
C GLU A 105 14.39 -6.10 5.82
N TRP A 106 15.49 -6.32 5.11
CA TRP A 106 16.36 -5.23 4.66
C TRP A 106 15.69 -4.31 3.65
N THR A 107 14.89 -4.87 2.75
CA THR A 107 14.14 -4.08 1.76
C THR A 107 13.09 -3.20 2.45
N ILE A 108 12.44 -3.70 3.50
CA ILE A 108 11.49 -2.90 4.30
C ILE A 108 12.22 -1.76 5.02
N LYS A 109 13.37 -2.04 5.66
CA LYS A 109 14.20 -1.02 6.32
C LYS A 109 14.66 0.06 5.35
N TYR A 110 15.17 -0.35 4.19
CA TYR A 110 15.59 0.56 3.12
C TYR A 110 14.42 1.41 2.61
N ALA A 111 13.28 0.79 2.29
CA ALA A 111 12.11 1.51 1.80
C ALA A 111 11.62 2.54 2.83
N LEU A 112 11.65 2.19 4.12
CA LEU A 112 11.27 3.11 5.19
C LEU A 112 12.21 4.31 5.28
N ASP A 113 13.53 4.10 5.28
CA ASP A 113 14.51 5.19 5.33
C ASP A 113 14.39 6.11 4.10
N VAL A 114 14.25 5.52 2.91
CA VAL A 114 14.11 6.25 1.66
C VAL A 114 12.83 7.07 1.63
N LEU A 115 11.68 6.49 1.99
CA LEU A 115 10.39 7.20 2.01
C LEU A 115 10.36 8.26 3.12
N GLY A 116 10.93 7.95 4.29
CA GLY A 116 11.12 8.89 5.38
C GLY A 116 11.88 10.13 4.94
N PHE A 117 13.03 9.93 4.30
CA PHE A 117 13.89 11.04 3.91
C PHE A 117 13.35 11.81 2.71
N SER A 118 12.90 11.11 1.67
CA SER A 118 12.39 11.75 0.44
C SER A 118 11.04 12.45 0.64
N GLY A 119 10.12 11.84 1.41
CA GLY A 119 8.76 12.34 1.60
C GLY A 119 8.61 13.27 2.80
N PHE A 120 9.32 12.99 3.90
CA PHE A 120 9.13 13.67 5.19
C PHE A 120 10.38 14.37 5.71
N ARG A 121 11.51 14.27 4.98
CA ARG A 121 12.83 14.75 5.42
C ARG A 121 13.22 14.22 6.79
N HIS A 122 12.77 13.00 7.10
CA HIS A 122 12.99 12.33 8.37
C HIS A 122 13.90 11.13 8.18
N GLN A 123 14.94 11.03 8.99
CA GLN A 123 15.87 9.90 8.97
C GLN A 123 15.47 8.92 10.07
N PHE A 124 14.90 7.78 9.68
CA PHE A 124 14.53 6.73 10.63
C PHE A 124 15.76 5.94 11.10
N GLY A 125 16.76 5.72 10.24
CA GLY A 125 17.96 4.95 10.55
C GLY A 125 17.69 3.45 10.65
N ALA A 126 16.64 2.96 9.99
CA ALA A 126 16.21 1.57 10.05
C ALA A 126 17.29 0.60 9.53
N VAL A 127 18.05 1.02 8.52
CA VAL A 127 19.18 0.26 7.95
C VAL A 127 20.37 0.18 8.92
N ASP A 128 20.56 1.17 9.80
CA ASP A 128 21.62 1.16 10.82
C ASP A 128 21.25 0.36 12.07
N GLY A 129 20.04 -0.22 12.12
CA GLY A 129 19.57 -0.99 13.26
C GLY A 129 19.00 -0.15 14.40
N ALA A 130 18.66 1.12 14.15
CA ALA A 130 17.87 1.90 15.10
C ALA A 130 16.54 1.18 15.37
N ASP A 131 16.09 1.17 16.63
CA ASP A 131 14.72 0.77 16.94
C ASP A 131 13.80 1.86 16.42
N VAL A 132 13.02 1.55 15.38
CA VAL A 132 12.14 2.51 14.73
C VAL A 132 10.69 2.16 15.07
N PRO A 133 10.04 2.87 16.02
CA PRO A 133 8.68 2.56 16.45
C PRO A 133 7.67 2.47 15.32
N VAL A 134 7.86 3.29 14.27
CA VAL A 134 6.99 3.34 13.09
C VAL A 134 6.90 1.99 12.36
N THR A 135 7.94 1.14 12.42
CA THR A 135 7.90 -0.17 11.76
C THR A 135 6.88 -1.10 12.44
N ARG A 136 6.84 -1.08 13.77
CA ARG A 136 5.88 -1.82 14.57
C ARG A 136 4.48 -1.23 14.39
N GLU A 137 4.36 0.09 14.51
CA GLU A 137 3.07 0.78 14.37
C GLU A 137 2.45 0.58 12.98
N LEU A 138 3.25 0.62 11.91
CA LEU A 138 2.79 0.36 10.55
C LEU A 138 2.30 -1.09 10.41
N ARG A 139 3.05 -2.05 10.95
CA ARG A 139 2.64 -3.47 10.95
C ARG A 139 1.32 -3.66 11.72
N ASP A 140 1.20 -3.05 12.88
CA ASP A 140 0.02 -3.16 13.73
C ASP A 140 -1.20 -2.46 13.09
N ALA A 141 -1.00 -1.31 12.42
CA ALA A 141 -2.02 -0.61 11.66
C ALA A 141 -2.54 -1.45 10.47
N LEU A 142 -1.63 -2.09 9.72
CA LEU A 142 -1.99 -3.01 8.63
C LEU A 142 -2.81 -4.20 9.16
N GLY A 143 -2.41 -4.79 10.29
CA GLY A 143 -3.15 -5.86 10.94
C GLY A 143 -4.54 -5.41 11.44
N SER A 144 -4.63 -4.22 12.04
CA SER A 144 -5.88 -3.66 12.54
C SER A 144 -6.87 -3.38 11.40
N ALA A 145 -6.41 -2.84 10.28
CA ALA A 145 -7.28 -2.58 9.13
C ALA A 145 -7.78 -3.87 8.46
N ALA A 146 -6.93 -4.90 8.38
CA ALA A 146 -7.35 -6.23 7.92
C ALA A 146 -8.43 -6.84 8.84
N THR A 147 -8.29 -6.66 10.15
CA THR A 147 -9.27 -7.10 11.15
C THR A 147 -10.60 -6.36 10.99
N LYS A 148 -10.57 -5.02 10.84
CA LYS A 148 -11.79 -4.21 10.60
C LYS A 148 -12.52 -4.60 9.32
N LEU A 149 -11.78 -4.87 8.24
CA LEU A 149 -12.35 -5.38 7.00
C LEU A 149 -13.05 -6.72 7.22
N THR A 150 -12.42 -7.61 8.00
CA THR A 150 -12.99 -8.92 8.32
C THR A 150 -14.26 -8.81 9.15
N LEU A 151 -14.27 -7.95 10.17
CA LEU A 151 -15.45 -7.72 11.01
C LEU A 151 -16.60 -7.07 10.24
N PHE A 152 -16.32 -6.08 9.39
CA PHE A 152 -17.34 -5.46 8.55
C PHE A 152 -17.99 -6.48 7.62
N VAL A 153 -17.20 -7.33 6.98
CA VAL A 153 -17.73 -8.35 6.10
C VAL A 153 -18.47 -9.45 6.86
N ALA A 154 -17.95 -9.89 8.00
CA ALA A 154 -18.67 -10.82 8.86
C ALA A 154 -20.03 -10.24 9.30
N SER A 155 -20.12 -8.92 9.51
CA SER A 155 -21.39 -8.26 9.85
C SER A 155 -22.39 -8.22 8.70
N ILE A 156 -21.92 -8.08 7.44
CA ILE A 156 -22.77 -8.14 6.24
C ILE A 156 -23.28 -9.57 6.03
N SER A 157 -22.39 -10.57 6.06
CA SER A 157 -22.78 -11.98 5.90
C SER A 157 -23.71 -12.44 7.04
N TYR A 158 -23.51 -11.94 8.26
CA TYR A 158 -24.42 -12.19 9.38
C TYR A 158 -25.81 -11.60 9.11
N TRP A 159 -25.90 -10.36 8.63
CA TRP A 159 -27.17 -9.71 8.30
C TRP A 159 -27.92 -10.42 7.15
N GLU A 160 -27.21 -10.83 6.10
CA GLU A 160 -27.81 -11.55 4.96
C GLU A 160 -28.37 -12.93 5.36
N HIS A 161 -27.68 -13.66 6.24
CA HIS A 161 -28.16 -14.95 6.75
C HIS A 161 -29.42 -14.85 7.64
N HIS A 162 -29.68 -13.70 8.27
CA HIS A 162 -30.80 -13.53 9.20
C HIS A 162 -32.01 -12.80 8.58
N GLN A 163 -31.89 -12.26 7.35
CA GLN A 163 -33.00 -11.61 6.63
C GLN A 163 -33.59 -12.42 5.46
N GLY A 164 -32.92 -13.48 4.98
CA GLY A 164 -33.42 -14.36 3.92
C GLY A 164 -34.53 -15.34 4.34
N GLY A 165 -35.21 -15.09 5.46
CA GLY A 165 -36.25 -15.92 6.04
C GLY A 165 -37.64 -15.27 6.01
N ILE A 166 -38.08 -14.82 4.84
CA ILE A 166 -39.51 -14.70 4.44
C ILE A 166 -39.60 -15.06 2.96
#